data_AF-A0A6A3GN62-F1
#
_entry.id   AF-A0A6A3GN62-F1
#
_cell.length_a   1.000
_cell.length_b   1.000
_cell.length_c   1.000
_cell.angle_alpha   90.00
_cell.angle_beta   90.00
_cell.angle_gamma   90.00
#
_symmetry.space_group_name_H-M   'P 1'
#
loop_
_entity.id
_entity.type
_entity.pdbx_description
1 polymer ?
#
loop_
_entity_poly.entity_id
_entity_poly.type
_entity_poly.pdbx_seq_one_letter_code
_entity_poly.pdbx_strand_id
1 'polypeptide(L)'
;MRARCRSSGEDYNLVTQNVKESFDVELLESVCSLRLRKDVADVTEGQLIAEIKALLAKVNNDDLPDIKALFYKELVMDLAETDEDARILAYFQKFKQVVLEHGLEDVFSGDDGEKEKCKRLVSCLAPPVLKADVKPAVGWTDKAAAKSMQKLYTLVYDKAVAHERHFQQNERQRMMAKVKDKFRFDQVRPSWNGCSTAEEAGAW
;
A
#
# COMPACT_ATOMS: atom_id res chain seq x y z
N MET A 1 2.07 34.01 1.30
CA MET A 1 2.49 35.37 1.72
C MET A 1 1.90 36.48 0.87
N ARG A 2 2.40 36.83 -0.34
CA ARG A 2 1.97 38.03 -1.11
C ARG A 2 0.46 38.37 -1.11
N ALA A 3 -0.42 37.39 -1.28
CA ALA A 3 -1.88 37.60 -1.23
C ALA A 3 -2.40 38.03 0.16
N ARG A 4 -1.82 37.47 1.24
CA ARG A 4 -2.14 37.83 2.64
C ARG A 4 -1.72 39.26 2.95
N CYS A 5 -0.50 39.64 2.56
CA CYS A 5 0.03 41.00 2.75
C CYS A 5 -0.87 42.06 2.09
N ARG A 6 -1.41 41.77 0.90
CA ARG A 6 -2.40 42.63 0.22
C ARG A 6 -3.74 42.76 0.96
N SER A 7 -4.15 41.77 1.75
CA SER A 7 -5.39 41.82 2.53
C SER A 7 -5.20 42.39 3.95
N SER A 8 -3.99 42.34 4.51
CA SER A 8 -3.66 42.89 5.83
C SER A 8 -3.08 44.31 5.78
N GLY A 9 -2.57 44.76 4.63
CA GLY A 9 -1.84 46.02 4.50
C GLY A 9 -0.36 45.93 4.94
N GLU A 10 0.13 44.74 5.31
CA GLU A 10 1.54 44.50 5.65
C GLU A 10 2.44 44.76 4.42
N ASP A 11 3.54 45.51 4.56
CA ASP A 11 4.57 45.56 3.52
C ASP A 11 5.20 44.16 3.40
N TYR A 12 5.04 43.54 2.23
CA TYR A 12 5.58 42.24 1.91
C TYR A 12 7.07 42.09 2.27
N ASN A 13 7.87 43.14 2.05
CA ASN A 13 9.32 43.10 2.29
C ASN A 13 9.67 43.08 3.79
N LEU A 14 8.81 43.60 4.66
CA LEU A 14 8.98 43.54 6.12
C LEU A 14 8.49 42.21 6.73
N VAL A 15 7.71 41.40 5.98
CA VAL A 15 7.23 40.07 6.41
C VAL A 15 7.89 38.90 5.66
N THR A 16 8.97 39.15 4.91
CA THR A 16 9.79 38.09 4.30
C THR A 16 11.28 38.37 4.44
N GLN A 17 11.99 37.45 5.11
CA GLN A 17 13.45 37.37 5.15
C GLN A 17 14.01 36.99 3.76
N ASN A 18 15.23 37.43 3.46
CA ASN A 18 15.94 37.10 2.22
C ASN A 18 16.46 35.65 2.27
N VAL A 19 16.71 35.02 1.12
CA VAL A 19 17.30 33.67 1.09
C VAL A 19 18.75 33.72 1.55
N LYS A 20 19.54 34.75 1.19
CA LYS A 20 20.89 34.94 1.77
C LYS A 20 20.86 35.08 3.29
N GLU A 21 19.94 35.89 3.82
CA GLU A 21 19.69 36.08 5.26
C GLU A 21 19.26 34.80 5.98
N SER A 22 18.91 33.72 5.25
CA SER A 22 18.46 32.44 5.80
C SER A 22 19.55 31.35 5.84
N PHE A 23 20.76 31.65 5.35
CA PHE A 23 21.90 30.73 5.36
C PHE A 23 22.88 31.06 6.50
N ASP A 24 23.62 30.04 6.95
CA ASP A 24 24.89 30.28 7.63
C ASP A 24 25.90 30.96 6.68
N VAL A 25 26.79 31.80 7.23
CA VAL A 25 27.69 32.64 6.43
C VAL A 25 28.74 31.80 5.70
N GLU A 26 29.39 30.86 6.37
CA GLU A 26 30.41 29.99 5.77
C GLU A 26 29.77 29.06 4.71
N LEU A 27 28.54 28.59 4.98
CA LEU A 27 27.76 27.82 4.01
C LEU A 27 27.37 28.66 2.78
N LEU A 28 26.95 29.92 2.97
CA LEU A 28 26.58 30.81 1.88
C LEU A 28 27.79 31.15 0.99
N GLU A 29 28.92 31.49 1.59
CA GLU A 29 30.18 31.71 0.88
C GLU A 29 30.63 30.46 0.11
N SER A 30 30.53 29.28 0.73
CA SER A 30 30.85 28.00 0.09
C SER A 30 29.93 27.67 -1.10
N VAL A 31 28.63 27.92 -0.98
CA VAL A 31 27.67 27.71 -2.09
C VAL A 31 27.91 28.71 -3.23
N CYS A 32 28.12 29.99 -2.91
CA CYS A 32 28.38 31.03 -3.90
C CYS A 32 29.69 30.77 -4.66
N SER A 33 30.79 30.50 -3.95
CA SER A 33 32.12 30.32 -4.54
C SER A 33 32.29 28.99 -5.27
N LEU A 34 31.92 27.85 -4.65
CA LEU A 34 32.21 26.53 -5.20
C LEU A 34 31.19 26.08 -6.27
N ARG A 35 29.91 26.43 -6.08
CA ARG A 35 28.80 25.95 -6.94
C ARG A 35 28.42 26.99 -7.98
N LEU A 36 28.07 28.20 -7.54
CA LEU A 36 27.64 29.29 -8.42
C LEU A 36 28.82 30.03 -9.09
N ARG A 37 30.06 29.83 -8.59
CA ARG A 37 31.31 30.43 -9.09
C ARG A 37 31.24 31.96 -9.14
N LYS A 38 30.72 32.55 -8.07
CA LYS A 38 30.45 33.98 -7.92
C LYS A 38 30.76 34.44 -6.49
N ASP A 39 31.00 35.73 -6.34
CA ASP A 39 30.96 36.39 -5.04
C ASP A 39 29.52 36.41 -4.48
N VAL A 40 29.39 36.47 -3.14
CA VAL A 40 28.08 36.55 -2.46
C VAL A 40 27.30 37.81 -2.88
N ALA A 41 27.97 38.91 -3.22
CA ALA A 41 27.34 40.12 -3.76
C ALA A 41 26.67 39.86 -5.13
N ASP A 42 27.38 39.18 -6.05
CA ASP A 42 26.95 38.95 -7.44
C ASP A 42 25.90 37.85 -7.61
N VAL A 43 25.67 37.04 -6.58
CA VAL A 43 24.61 36.01 -6.57
C VAL A 43 23.24 36.66 -6.35
N THR A 44 22.27 36.31 -7.20
CA THR A 44 20.87 36.72 -7.02
C THR A 44 20.08 35.66 -6.25
N GLU A 45 19.03 36.08 -5.55
CA GLU A 45 18.05 35.21 -4.87
C GLU A 45 17.54 34.07 -5.76
N GLY A 46 17.23 34.38 -7.01
CA GLY A 46 16.77 33.39 -7.99
C GLY A 46 17.82 32.32 -8.33
N GLN A 47 19.13 32.65 -8.24
CA GLN A 47 20.22 31.71 -8.49
C GLN A 47 20.46 30.78 -7.29
N LEU A 48 20.34 31.28 -6.06
CA LEU A 48 20.31 30.43 -4.85
C LEU A 48 19.12 29.46 -4.88
N ILE A 49 17.91 29.97 -5.13
CA ILE A 49 16.70 29.14 -5.23
C ILE A 49 16.81 28.10 -6.37
N ALA A 50 17.44 28.45 -7.49
CA ALA A 50 17.67 27.51 -8.59
C ALA A 50 18.66 26.40 -8.20
N GLU A 51 19.77 26.72 -7.54
CA GLU A 51 20.77 25.74 -7.11
C GLU A 51 20.23 24.81 -6.01
N ILE A 52 19.45 25.33 -5.07
CA ILE A 52 18.75 24.52 -4.05
C ILE A 52 17.79 23.53 -4.73
N LYS A 53 17.03 23.97 -5.74
CA LYS A 53 16.15 23.09 -6.52
C LYS A 53 16.92 22.06 -7.35
N ALA A 54 18.03 22.44 -7.96
CA ALA A 54 18.90 21.53 -8.69
C ALA A 54 19.53 20.47 -7.76
N LEU A 55 19.87 20.85 -6.53
CA LEU A 55 20.33 19.94 -5.48
C LEU A 55 19.26 18.92 -5.08
N LEU A 56 18.06 19.38 -4.75
CA LEU A 56 16.94 18.50 -4.39
C LEU A 56 16.57 17.56 -5.55
N ALA A 57 16.49 18.09 -6.77
CA ALA A 57 16.27 17.28 -7.96
C ALA A 57 17.39 16.27 -8.21
N LYS A 58 18.65 16.59 -7.88
CA LYS A 58 19.76 15.64 -8.00
C LYS A 58 19.69 14.54 -6.95
N VAL A 59 19.51 14.89 -5.67
CA VAL A 59 19.41 13.91 -4.57
C VAL A 59 18.27 12.92 -4.81
N ASN A 60 17.11 13.40 -5.27
CA ASN A 60 15.95 12.55 -5.55
C ASN A 60 16.11 11.64 -6.80
N ASN A 61 17.10 11.90 -7.68
CA ASN A 61 17.30 11.12 -8.92
C ASN A 61 18.54 10.22 -8.88
N ASP A 62 19.63 10.64 -8.23
CA ASP A 62 20.87 9.84 -8.14
C ASP A 62 20.67 8.60 -7.24
N ASP A 63 19.93 8.73 -6.15
CA ASP A 63 19.61 7.65 -5.19
C ASP A 63 18.22 7.04 -5.44
N LEU A 64 17.82 6.82 -6.71
CA LEU A 64 16.57 6.14 -7.03
C LEU A 64 16.57 4.73 -6.40
N PRO A 65 15.72 4.42 -5.40
CA PRO A 65 15.76 3.15 -4.70
C PRO A 65 15.36 1.99 -5.63
N ASP A 66 15.65 0.73 -5.27
CA ASP A 66 14.96 -0.38 -5.95
C ASP A 66 13.47 -0.33 -5.58
N ILE A 67 12.71 0.35 -6.43
CA ILE A 67 11.26 0.51 -6.38
C ILE A 67 10.58 -0.86 -6.17
N LYS A 68 11.13 -1.96 -6.70
CA LYS A 68 10.55 -3.30 -6.52
C LYS A 68 10.71 -3.75 -5.06
N ALA A 69 11.92 -3.64 -4.50
CA ALA A 69 12.20 -4.00 -3.12
C ALA A 69 11.45 -3.10 -2.12
N LEU A 70 11.40 -1.78 -2.38
CA LEU A 70 10.63 -0.82 -1.59
C LEU A 70 9.15 -1.20 -1.51
N PHE A 71 8.50 -1.38 -2.66
CA PHE A 71 7.09 -1.77 -2.69
C PHE A 71 6.85 -3.16 -2.08
N TYR A 72 7.76 -4.14 -2.24
CA TYR A 72 7.63 -5.43 -1.56
C TYR A 72 7.77 -5.35 -0.02
N LYS A 73 8.54 -4.39 0.50
CA LYS A 73 8.71 -4.16 1.95
C LYS A 73 7.49 -3.44 2.55
N GLU A 74 6.93 -2.46 1.86
CA GLU A 74 6.04 -1.47 2.49
C GLU A 74 4.58 -1.55 2.04
N LEU A 75 4.31 -1.96 0.79
CA LEU A 75 2.96 -2.19 0.27
C LEU A 75 2.43 -3.57 0.70
N VAL A 76 2.38 -3.76 2.01
CA VAL A 76 1.74 -4.89 2.68
C VAL A 76 0.26 -4.56 2.87
N MET A 77 -0.63 -5.39 2.32
CA MET A 77 -2.06 -5.42 2.64
C MET A 77 -2.26 -5.98 4.04
N ASP A 78 -3.08 -5.33 4.86
CA ASP A 78 -3.49 -5.89 6.15
C ASP A 78 -4.44 -7.07 5.92
N LEU A 79 -4.18 -8.21 6.57
CA LEU A 79 -5.02 -9.41 6.50
C LEU A 79 -5.76 -9.69 7.83
N ALA A 80 -5.58 -8.82 8.84
CA ALA A 80 -6.36 -8.84 10.08
C ALA A 80 -7.67 -8.05 9.94
N GLU A 81 -7.73 -7.08 9.02
CA GLU A 81 -9.00 -6.44 8.65
C GLU A 81 -9.96 -7.47 8.05
N THR A 82 -11.16 -7.53 8.62
CA THR A 82 -12.22 -8.47 8.25
C THR A 82 -13.11 -7.97 7.12
N ASP A 83 -13.28 -6.66 6.95
CA ASP A 83 -14.11 -6.09 5.88
C ASP A 83 -13.35 -6.01 4.54
N GLU A 84 -13.90 -6.63 3.49
CA GLU A 84 -13.28 -6.65 2.15
C GLU A 84 -13.06 -5.26 1.54
N ASP A 85 -14.00 -4.32 1.69
CA ASP A 85 -13.89 -3.00 1.07
C ASP A 85 -12.87 -2.13 1.82
N ALA A 86 -12.95 -2.09 3.15
CA ALA A 86 -11.98 -1.39 3.98
C ALA A 86 -10.54 -1.89 3.75
N ARG A 87 -10.35 -3.22 3.71
CA ARG A 87 -9.04 -3.86 3.47
C ARG A 87 -8.44 -3.48 2.12
N ILE A 88 -9.26 -3.46 1.06
CA ILE A 88 -8.79 -3.18 -0.31
C ILE A 88 -8.63 -1.67 -0.54
N LEU A 89 -9.54 -0.85 -0.01
CA LEU A 89 -9.42 0.60 -0.02
C LEU A 89 -8.16 1.07 0.71
N ALA A 90 -7.90 0.55 1.92
CA ALA A 90 -6.69 0.84 2.67
C ALA A 90 -5.41 0.44 1.91
N TYR A 91 -5.40 -0.71 1.21
CA TYR A 91 -4.27 -1.13 0.38
C TYR A 91 -3.98 -0.16 -0.79
N PHE A 92 -5.02 0.32 -1.48
CA PHE A 92 -4.87 1.29 -2.56
C PHE A 92 -4.55 2.72 -2.05
N GLN A 93 -4.97 3.07 -0.83
CA GLN A 93 -4.53 4.30 -0.15
C GLN A 93 -3.04 4.20 0.22
N LYS A 94 -2.61 3.08 0.80
CA LYS A 94 -1.21 2.81 1.17
C LYS A 94 -0.26 2.87 -0.03
N PHE A 95 -0.70 2.44 -1.21
CA PHE A 95 0.07 2.65 -2.45
C PHE A 95 0.38 4.14 -2.69
N LYS A 96 -0.63 5.02 -2.56
CA LYS A 96 -0.45 6.47 -2.77
C LYS A 96 0.43 7.10 -1.70
N GLN A 97 0.32 6.63 -0.47
CA GLN A 97 1.19 7.04 0.64
C GLN A 97 2.66 6.68 0.37
N VAL A 98 2.97 5.43 0.02
CA VAL A 98 4.35 5.00 -0.29
C VAL A 98 4.96 5.76 -1.47
N VAL A 99 4.16 6.12 -2.49
CA VAL A 99 4.60 6.99 -3.60
C VAL A 99 4.99 8.39 -3.09
N LEU A 100 4.11 9.03 -2.32
CA LEU A 100 4.29 10.40 -1.81
C LEU A 100 5.45 10.50 -0.80
N GLU A 101 5.58 9.53 0.11
CA GLU A 101 6.64 9.50 1.13
C GLU A 101 8.04 9.33 0.53
N HIS A 102 8.15 8.79 -0.70
CA HIS A 102 9.40 8.56 -1.42
C HIS A 102 9.58 9.45 -2.66
N GLY A 103 8.71 10.44 -2.89
CA GLY A 103 8.80 11.38 -4.02
C GLY A 103 8.71 10.72 -5.40
N LEU A 104 7.98 9.61 -5.52
CA LEU A 104 7.90 8.79 -6.74
C LEU A 104 6.78 9.23 -7.71
N GLU A 105 6.11 10.36 -7.46
CA GLU A 105 5.00 10.85 -8.29
C GLU A 105 5.39 11.01 -9.77
N ASP A 106 6.54 11.64 -10.03
CA ASP A 106 7.06 11.85 -11.38
C ASP A 106 7.45 10.52 -12.05
N VAL A 107 8.00 9.57 -11.28
CA VAL A 107 8.36 8.21 -11.73
C VAL A 107 7.12 7.41 -12.17
N PHE A 108 5.98 7.68 -11.55
CA PHE A 108 4.68 7.09 -11.90
C PHE A 108 3.77 8.04 -12.70
N SER A 109 4.32 9.06 -13.35
CA SER A 109 3.57 9.97 -14.22
C SER A 109 3.27 9.35 -15.61
N GLY A 110 2.23 9.88 -16.27
CA GLY A 110 1.84 9.48 -17.63
C GLY A 110 1.33 8.03 -17.78
N ASP A 111 1.10 7.64 -19.03
CA ASP A 111 0.50 6.35 -19.40
C ASP A 111 1.35 5.13 -18.99
N ASP A 112 2.68 5.22 -19.05
CA ASP A 112 3.57 4.13 -18.63
C ASP A 112 3.76 4.07 -17.12
N GLY A 113 3.77 5.22 -16.44
CA GLY A 113 3.69 5.29 -14.98
C GLY A 113 2.43 4.62 -14.44
N GLU A 114 1.26 4.91 -15.01
CA GLU A 114 -0.02 4.28 -14.62
C GLU A 114 -0.01 2.75 -14.79
N LYS A 115 0.60 2.22 -15.87
CA LYS A 115 0.81 0.77 -16.07
C LYS A 115 1.75 0.20 -15.00
N GLU A 116 2.82 0.90 -14.65
CA GLU A 116 3.73 0.46 -13.58
C GLU A 116 3.07 0.51 -12.19
N LYS A 117 2.22 1.50 -11.86
CA LYS A 117 1.38 1.49 -10.63
C LYS A 117 0.56 0.20 -10.56
N CYS A 118 -0.17 -0.12 -11.63
CA CYS A 118 -0.98 -1.33 -11.72
C CYS A 118 -0.13 -2.60 -11.53
N LYS A 119 1.05 -2.64 -12.14
CA LYS A 119 2.02 -3.74 -12.04
C LYS A 119 2.64 -3.88 -10.65
N ARG A 120 2.90 -2.77 -9.93
CA ARG A 120 3.31 -2.79 -8.50
C ARG A 120 2.19 -3.37 -7.63
N LEU A 121 0.97 -2.83 -7.76
CA LEU A 121 -0.23 -3.26 -7.01
C LEU A 121 -0.52 -4.75 -7.18
N VAL A 122 -0.43 -5.31 -8.40
CA VAL A 122 -0.60 -6.75 -8.64
C VAL A 122 0.59 -7.57 -8.13
N SER A 123 1.81 -7.00 -8.11
CA SER A 123 3.00 -7.70 -7.62
C SER A 123 3.02 -7.86 -6.10
N CYS A 124 2.54 -6.88 -5.35
CA CYS A 124 2.54 -6.91 -3.87
C CYS A 124 1.24 -7.51 -3.28
N LEU A 125 0.25 -7.82 -4.11
CA LEU A 125 -1.09 -8.24 -3.67
C LEU A 125 -1.04 -9.50 -2.78
N ALA A 126 -1.81 -9.46 -1.70
CA ALA A 126 -2.09 -10.59 -0.82
C ALA A 126 -3.63 -10.77 -0.70
N PRO A 127 -4.14 -11.93 -0.23
CA PRO A 127 -3.41 -13.19 -0.05
C PRO A 127 -2.91 -13.78 -1.38
N PRO A 128 -1.99 -14.77 -1.37
CA PRO A 128 -1.40 -15.34 -2.58
C PRO A 128 -2.43 -15.89 -3.59
N VAL A 129 -3.58 -16.38 -3.11
CA VAL A 129 -4.68 -16.88 -3.94
C VAL A 129 -5.32 -15.74 -4.75
N LEU A 130 -5.64 -14.61 -4.11
CA LEU A 130 -6.18 -13.42 -4.78
C LEU A 130 -5.21 -12.90 -5.86
N LYS A 131 -3.90 -12.90 -5.55
CA LYS A 131 -2.84 -12.55 -6.51
C LYS A 131 -2.73 -13.54 -7.68
N ALA A 132 -2.88 -14.83 -7.43
CA ALA A 132 -2.91 -15.87 -8.47
C ALA A 132 -4.12 -15.70 -9.42
N ASP A 133 -5.23 -15.15 -8.93
CA ASP A 133 -6.45 -14.91 -9.70
C ASP A 133 -6.47 -13.56 -10.44
N VAL A 134 -5.91 -12.50 -9.85
CA VAL A 134 -5.86 -11.16 -10.44
C VAL A 134 -4.79 -11.09 -11.54
N LYS A 135 -3.59 -11.66 -11.31
CA LYS A 135 -2.45 -11.54 -12.24
C LYS A 135 -2.73 -12.07 -13.66
N PRO A 136 -3.37 -13.25 -13.87
CA PRO A 136 -3.75 -13.72 -15.21
C PRO A 136 -4.89 -12.89 -15.80
N ALA A 137 -5.85 -12.45 -14.99
CA ALA A 137 -6.98 -11.66 -15.46
C ALA A 137 -6.49 -10.32 -16.07
N VAL A 138 -5.62 -9.60 -15.37
CA VAL A 138 -4.99 -8.36 -15.84
C VAL A 138 -4.15 -8.57 -17.12
N GLY A 139 -3.48 -9.71 -17.25
CA GLY A 139 -2.68 -10.03 -18.43
C GLY A 139 -3.49 -10.42 -19.68
N TRP A 140 -4.58 -11.15 -19.50
CA TRP A 140 -5.25 -11.86 -20.59
C TRP A 140 -6.71 -11.44 -20.83
N THR A 141 -7.53 -11.29 -19.78
CA THR A 141 -8.99 -11.10 -19.91
C THR A 141 -9.42 -9.63 -19.77
N ASP A 142 -8.88 -8.91 -18.78
CA ASP A 142 -9.09 -7.48 -18.59
C ASP A 142 -7.75 -6.72 -18.72
N LYS A 143 -7.39 -6.44 -19.98
CA LYS A 143 -6.22 -5.63 -20.34
C LYS A 143 -6.44 -4.13 -20.12
N ALA A 144 -7.61 -3.70 -19.61
CA ALA A 144 -7.87 -2.32 -19.22
C ALA A 144 -7.53 -2.08 -17.74
N ALA A 145 -7.74 -3.06 -16.86
CA ALA A 145 -7.18 -3.08 -15.51
C ALA A 145 -5.64 -3.02 -15.48
N ALA A 146 -4.96 -3.45 -16.55
CA ALA A 146 -3.51 -3.30 -16.71
C ALA A 146 -3.03 -1.85 -16.95
N LYS A 147 -3.96 -0.89 -17.17
CA LYS A 147 -3.67 0.49 -17.59
C LYS A 147 -4.43 1.55 -16.78
N SER A 148 -5.09 1.16 -15.70
CA SER A 148 -5.94 2.06 -14.91
C SER A 148 -6.12 1.52 -13.49
N MET A 149 -5.63 2.27 -12.50
CA MET A 149 -5.76 1.95 -11.08
C MET A 149 -7.23 1.79 -10.66
N GLN A 150 -8.15 2.57 -11.24
CA GLN A 150 -9.58 2.46 -10.96
C GLN A 150 -10.16 1.12 -11.44
N LYS A 151 -9.82 0.67 -12.65
CA LYS A 151 -10.28 -0.64 -13.15
C LYS A 151 -9.64 -1.80 -12.40
N LEU A 152 -8.37 -1.63 -12.00
CA LEU A 152 -7.68 -2.60 -11.15
C LEU A 152 -8.33 -2.70 -9.76
N TYR A 153 -8.79 -1.58 -9.16
CA TYR A 153 -9.53 -1.59 -7.89
C TYR A 153 -10.77 -2.49 -7.99
N THR A 154 -11.64 -2.23 -8.97
CA THR A 154 -12.85 -3.03 -9.20
C THR A 154 -12.53 -4.51 -9.41
N LEU A 155 -11.55 -4.84 -10.26
CA LEU A 155 -11.15 -6.22 -10.52
C LEU A 155 -10.58 -6.95 -9.29
N VAL A 156 -9.85 -6.25 -8.42
CA VAL A 156 -9.34 -6.80 -7.15
C VAL A 156 -10.48 -7.00 -6.16
N TYR A 157 -11.38 -6.02 -6.03
CA TYR A 157 -12.55 -6.06 -5.17
C TYR A 157 -13.51 -7.21 -5.54
N ASP A 158 -13.95 -7.29 -6.79
CA ASP A 158 -14.87 -8.33 -7.27
C ASP A 158 -14.31 -9.75 -7.03
N LYS A 159 -13.00 -9.93 -7.21
CA LYS A 159 -12.32 -11.20 -6.95
C LYS A 159 -12.21 -11.51 -5.46
N ALA A 160 -11.89 -10.53 -4.61
CA ALA A 160 -11.83 -10.75 -3.16
C ALA A 160 -13.21 -11.12 -2.58
N VAL A 161 -14.25 -10.39 -2.98
CA VAL A 161 -15.64 -10.68 -2.59
C VAL A 161 -16.10 -12.05 -3.11
N ALA A 162 -15.65 -12.49 -4.29
CA ALA A 162 -15.89 -13.86 -4.77
C ALA A 162 -15.18 -14.92 -3.91
N HIS A 163 -13.91 -14.70 -3.53
CA HIS A 163 -13.15 -15.59 -2.65
C HIS A 163 -13.82 -15.76 -1.29
N GLU A 164 -14.24 -14.67 -0.64
CA GLU A 164 -14.90 -14.73 0.66
C GLU A 164 -16.26 -15.43 0.58
N ARG A 165 -17.06 -15.17 -0.46
CA ARG A 165 -18.32 -15.92 -0.70
C ARG A 165 -18.08 -17.43 -0.85
N HIS A 166 -17.03 -17.84 -1.55
CA HIS A 166 -16.66 -19.25 -1.67
C HIS A 166 -16.16 -19.83 -0.35
N PHE A 167 -15.39 -19.08 0.45
CA PHE A 167 -14.94 -19.50 1.78
C PHE A 167 -16.12 -19.76 2.72
N GLN A 168 -17.05 -18.80 2.84
CA GLN A 168 -18.26 -18.95 3.65
C GLN A 168 -19.14 -20.11 3.18
N GLN A 169 -19.27 -20.32 1.87
CA GLN A 169 -20.06 -21.43 1.33
C GLN A 169 -19.44 -22.79 1.71
N ASN A 170 -18.11 -22.91 1.59
CA ASN A 170 -17.37 -24.11 1.95
C ASN A 170 -17.43 -24.41 3.47
N GLU A 171 -17.31 -23.40 4.33
CA GLU A 171 -17.48 -23.57 5.78
C GLU A 171 -18.90 -24.01 6.16
N ARG A 172 -19.94 -23.43 5.55
CA ARG A 172 -21.33 -23.87 5.73
C ARG A 172 -21.52 -25.34 5.32
N GLN A 173 -20.94 -25.76 4.18
CA GLN A 173 -20.97 -27.17 3.74
C GLN A 173 -20.23 -28.10 4.71
N ARG A 174 -19.05 -27.71 5.20
CA ARG A 174 -18.27 -28.47 6.19
C ARG A 174 -19.02 -28.65 7.51
N MET A 175 -19.72 -27.62 7.99
CA MET A 175 -20.57 -27.73 9.18
C MET A 175 -21.76 -28.68 8.94
N MET A 176 -22.46 -28.55 7.82
CA MET A 176 -23.56 -29.45 7.46
C MET A 176 -23.11 -30.92 7.33
N ALA A 177 -21.92 -31.17 6.79
CA ALA A 177 -21.33 -32.52 6.72
C ALA A 177 -21.07 -33.09 8.13
N LYS A 178 -20.38 -32.34 9.00
CA LYS A 178 -20.13 -32.74 10.41
C LYS A 178 -21.42 -33.05 11.18
N VAL A 179 -22.47 -32.23 10.96
CA VAL A 179 -23.79 -32.44 11.56
C VAL A 179 -24.44 -33.74 11.04
N LYS A 180 -24.38 -33.98 9.71
CA LYS A 180 -24.92 -35.20 9.10
C LYS A 180 -24.20 -36.46 9.56
N ASP A 181 -22.88 -36.43 9.67
CA ASP A 181 -22.09 -37.57 10.16
C ASP A 181 -22.32 -37.83 11.65
N LYS A 182 -22.52 -36.78 12.47
CA LYS A 182 -22.96 -36.96 13.87
C LYS A 182 -24.34 -37.62 13.94
N PHE A 183 -25.33 -37.14 13.18
CA PHE A 183 -26.66 -37.77 13.14
C PHE A 183 -26.60 -39.24 12.70
N ARG A 184 -25.77 -39.57 11.71
CA ARG A 184 -25.51 -40.95 11.30
C ARG A 184 -24.87 -41.78 12.42
N PHE A 185 -23.90 -41.22 13.15
CA PHE A 185 -23.25 -41.92 14.28
C PHE A 185 -24.23 -42.19 15.42
N ASP A 186 -25.02 -41.19 15.84
CA ASP A 186 -26.02 -41.34 16.91
C ASP A 186 -27.17 -42.28 16.49
N GLN A 187 -27.50 -42.41 15.19
CA GLN A 187 -28.44 -43.42 14.68
C GLN A 187 -27.88 -44.86 14.63
N VAL A 188 -26.55 -45.03 14.66
CA VAL A 188 -25.89 -46.34 14.53
C VAL A 188 -25.33 -46.86 15.88
N ARG A 189 -25.36 -46.04 16.93
CA ARG A 189 -25.01 -46.46 18.31
C ARG A 189 -25.92 -47.59 18.79
N PRO A 190 -25.40 -48.78 19.11
CA PRO A 190 -26.19 -49.84 19.74
C PRO A 190 -26.62 -49.41 21.15
N SER A 191 -27.87 -49.68 21.53
CA SER A 191 -28.37 -49.41 22.89
C SER A 191 -27.82 -50.43 23.88
N TRP A 192 -26.61 -50.18 24.38
CA TRP A 192 -26.03 -50.89 25.53
C TRP A 192 -26.77 -50.52 26.82
N ASN A 193 -27.99 -51.01 26.95
CA ASN A 193 -28.69 -51.08 28.23
C ASN A 193 -27.99 -52.17 29.07
N GLY A 194 -27.19 -51.76 30.05
CA GLY A 194 -26.44 -52.69 30.88
C GLY A 194 -27.37 -53.59 31.70
N CYS A 195 -27.20 -54.90 31.56
CA CYS A 195 -27.74 -55.88 32.51
C CYS A 195 -26.59 -56.33 33.42
N SER A 196 -26.69 -56.04 34.72
CA SER A 196 -25.74 -56.55 35.71
C SER A 196 -26.22 -57.91 36.21
N THR A 197 -25.41 -58.94 36.01
CA THR A 197 -25.42 -60.14 36.85
C THR A 197 -24.00 -60.40 37.33
N ALA A 198 -23.83 -60.44 38.65
CA ALA A 198 -22.57 -60.74 39.32
C ALA A 198 -22.80 -61.94 40.23
N GLU A 199 -22.63 -63.13 39.67
CA GLU A 199 -22.73 -64.45 40.31
C GLU A 199 -21.76 -65.40 39.59
N GLU A 200 -21.04 -66.29 40.25
CA GLU A 200 -20.50 -66.21 41.62
C GLU A 200 -19.23 -67.08 41.68
N ALA A 201 -18.32 -66.84 42.63
CA ALA A 201 -16.96 -67.39 42.59
C ALA A 201 -16.65 -68.41 43.72
N GLY A 202 -17.20 -69.61 43.60
CA GLY A 202 -16.56 -70.86 44.08
C GLY A 202 -16.92 -71.39 45.48
N ALA A 203 -16.34 -72.57 45.76
CA ALA A 203 -16.59 -73.49 46.88
C ALA A 203 -17.97 -74.20 46.82
N TRP A 204 -18.09 -75.51 47.09
CA TRP A 204 -17.12 -76.49 47.59
C TRP A 204 -16.95 -77.68 46.63
#